data_AF-A0A2S3R1S9-F1
#
_entry.id   AF-A0A2S3R1S9-F1
#
_cell.length_a   1.000
_cell.length_b   1.000
_cell.length_c   1.000
_cell.angle_alpha   90.00
_cell.angle_beta   90.00
_cell.angle_gamma   90.00
#
_symmetry.space_group_name_H-M   'P 1'
#
loop_
_entity.id
_entity.type
_entity.pdbx_description
1 polymer ?
#
loop_
_entity_poly.entity_id
_entity_poly.type
_entity_poly.pdbx_seq_one_letter_code
_entity_poly.pdbx_strand_id
1 'polypeptide(L)'
;MFKSAVILRNIALFASLALAFTSAGKAMELSIAGAISSGVALLVIQYIVSGIGAKMMNNKKNQNASPLKKALVASGFSVAGSITEKVIKDKYHGAASKVFLFAPVAALALCATQFALGTEPYWLLGLLISASFFLAMQPIYIALQKEESIA
;
A
#
# COMPACT_ATOMS: atom_id res chain seq x y z
N MET A 1 -19.60 0.94 -2.25
CA MET A 1 -18.62 0.03 -2.91
C MET A 1 -17.18 0.44 -2.63
N PHE A 2 -16.67 1.55 -3.17
CA PHE A 2 -15.26 1.93 -2.99
C PHE A 2 -14.86 2.16 -1.52
N LYS A 3 -15.64 2.94 -0.74
CA LYS A 3 -15.40 3.15 0.70
C LYS A 3 -15.33 1.83 1.48
N SER A 4 -16.26 0.91 1.22
CA SER A 4 -16.32 -0.41 1.87
C SER A 4 -15.08 -1.26 1.55
N ALA A 5 -14.61 -1.25 0.30
CA ALA A 5 -13.38 -1.94 -0.09
C ALA A 5 -12.14 -1.39 0.62
N VAL A 6 -12.05 -0.05 0.78
CA VAL A 6 -10.95 0.58 1.53
C VAL A 6 -11.01 0.21 3.02
N ILE A 7 -12.20 0.19 3.63
CA ILE A 7 -12.37 -0.25 5.02
C ILE A 7 -11.91 -1.70 5.18
N LEU A 8 -12.34 -2.60 4.29
CA LEU A 8 -11.91 -3.99 4.30
C LEU A 8 -10.39 -4.14 4.16
N ARG A 9 -9.76 -3.34 3.27
CA ARG A 9 -8.30 -3.29 3.13
C ARG A 9 -7.61 -2.86 4.42
N ASN A 10 -8.13 -1.83 5.10
CA ASN A 10 -7.56 -1.34 6.35
C ASN A 10 -7.68 -2.37 7.47
N ILE A 11 -8.80 -3.09 7.55
CA ILE A 11 -8.98 -4.19 8.50
C ILE A 11 -8.00 -5.32 8.21
N ALA A 12 -7.88 -5.75 6.94
CA ALA A 12 -6.93 -6.79 6.54
C ALA A 12 -5.47 -6.39 6.82
N LEU A 13 -5.12 -5.13 6.58
CA LEU A 13 -3.81 -4.57 6.89
C LEU A 13 -3.55 -4.57 8.39
N PHE A 14 -4.50 -4.09 9.19
CA PHE A 14 -4.38 -4.07 10.65
C PHE A 14 -4.23 -5.49 11.21
N ALA A 15 -5.05 -6.44 10.76
CA ALA A 15 -4.96 -7.84 11.17
C ALA A 15 -3.61 -8.45 10.79
N SER A 16 -3.12 -8.21 9.57
CA SER A 16 -1.82 -8.69 9.11
C SER A 16 -0.67 -8.10 9.92
N LEU A 17 -0.72 -6.81 10.24
CA LEU A 17 0.27 -6.16 11.10
C LEU A 17 0.21 -6.72 12.52
N ALA A 18 -0.98 -6.87 13.10
CA ALA A 18 -1.15 -7.45 14.43
C ALA A 18 -0.55 -8.86 14.50
N LEU A 19 -0.85 -9.73 13.51
CA LEU A 19 -0.28 -11.07 13.42
C LEU A 19 1.25 -11.05 13.30
N ALA A 20 1.81 -10.16 12.49
CA ALA A 20 3.26 -10.03 12.34
C ALA A 20 3.92 -9.59 13.65
N PHE A 21 3.35 -8.59 14.34
CA PHE A 21 3.90 -8.06 15.59
C PHE A 21 3.75 -9.01 16.77
N THR A 22 2.59 -9.66 16.94
CA THR A 22 2.40 -10.64 18.03
C THR A 22 3.28 -11.87 17.83
N SER A 23 3.51 -12.29 16.58
CA SER A 23 4.44 -13.37 16.27
C SER A 23 5.90 -12.98 16.50
N ALA A 24 6.33 -11.80 16.03
CA ALA A 24 7.68 -11.29 16.30
C ALA A 24 7.95 -11.11 17.81
N GLY A 25 6.94 -10.71 18.58
CA GLY A 25 6.98 -10.60 20.04
C GLY A 25 6.85 -11.93 20.78
N LYS A 26 6.78 -13.07 20.07
CA LYS A 26 6.58 -14.43 20.61
C LYS A 26 5.32 -14.61 21.45
N ALA A 27 4.32 -13.73 21.28
CA ALA A 27 3.04 -13.82 21.95
C ALA A 27 2.08 -14.81 21.26
N MET A 28 2.33 -15.13 19.99
CA MET A 28 1.53 -16.06 19.20
C MET A 28 2.39 -16.76 18.15
N GLU A 29 2.23 -18.07 17.98
CA GLU A 29 2.87 -18.79 16.88
C GLU A 29 2.14 -18.53 15.56
N LEU A 30 2.87 -18.04 14.56
CA LEU A 30 2.37 -17.85 13.20
C LEU A 30 2.91 -18.95 12.32
N SER A 31 2.04 -19.75 11.71
CA SER A 31 2.46 -20.74 10.71
C SER A 31 2.76 -20.07 9.36
N ILE A 32 3.56 -20.74 8.53
CA ILE A 32 3.80 -20.31 7.13
C ILE A 32 2.48 -20.17 6.36
N ALA A 33 1.55 -21.13 6.51
CA ALA A 33 0.25 -21.07 5.88
C ALA A 33 -0.59 -19.87 6.38
N GLY A 34 -0.51 -19.54 7.68
CA GLY A 34 -1.15 -18.36 8.25
C GLY A 34 -0.57 -17.05 7.70
N ALA A 35 0.75 -16.98 7.55
CA ALA A 35 1.44 -15.84 6.94
C ALA A 35 1.04 -15.65 5.47
N ILE A 36 1.07 -16.72 4.67
CA ILE A 36 0.70 -16.69 3.25
C ILE A 36 -0.77 -16.29 3.09
N SER A 37 -1.69 -16.98 3.77
CA SER A 37 -3.13 -16.71 3.63
C SER A 37 -3.49 -15.27 3.99
N SER A 38 -2.95 -14.76 5.10
CA SER A 38 -3.20 -13.38 5.55
C SER A 38 -2.60 -12.35 4.60
N GLY A 39 -1.34 -12.54 4.18
CA GLY A 39 -0.67 -11.63 3.26
C GLY A 39 -1.26 -11.63 1.85
N VAL A 40 -1.63 -12.79 1.32
CA VAL A 40 -2.30 -12.91 0.01
C VAL A 40 -3.70 -12.28 0.05
N ALA A 41 -4.46 -12.49 1.13
CA ALA A 41 -5.76 -11.85 1.30
C ALA A 41 -5.63 -10.32 1.26
N LEU A 42 -4.64 -9.75 1.97
CA LEU A 42 -4.34 -8.32 1.93
C LEU A 42 -4.01 -7.86 0.49
N LEU A 43 -3.15 -8.58 -0.23
CA LEU A 43 -2.79 -8.26 -1.62
C LEU A 43 -4.00 -8.26 -2.55
N VAL A 44 -4.85 -9.29 -2.47
CA VAL A 44 -6.08 -9.39 -3.27
C VAL A 44 -7.02 -8.23 -2.97
N ILE A 45 -7.22 -7.89 -1.69
CA ILE A 45 -8.07 -6.77 -1.30
C ILE A 45 -7.49 -5.43 -1.78
N GLN A 46 -6.17 -5.23 -1.68
CA GLN A 46 -5.50 -4.03 -2.22
C GLN A 46 -5.63 -3.93 -3.74
N TYR A 47 -5.54 -5.06 -4.46
CA TYR A 47 -5.78 -5.10 -5.89
C TYR A 47 -7.23 -4.71 -6.23
N ILE A 48 -8.22 -5.21 -5.49
CA ILE A 48 -9.63 -4.83 -5.65
C ILE A 48 -9.83 -3.33 -5.41
N VAL A 49 -9.25 -2.77 -4.33
CA VAL A 49 -9.30 -1.32 -4.06
C VAL A 49 -8.73 -0.53 -5.24
N SER A 50 -7.58 -0.95 -5.77
CA SER A 50 -6.91 -0.32 -6.90
C SER A 50 -7.78 -0.34 -8.16
N GLY A 51 -8.39 -1.48 -8.48
CA GLY A 51 -9.29 -1.62 -9.62
C GLY A 51 -10.56 -0.77 -9.50
N ILE A 52 -11.23 -0.79 -8.35
CA ILE A 52 -12.44 0.01 -8.13
C ILE A 52 -12.11 1.51 -8.17
N GLY A 53 -11.02 1.92 -7.52
CA GLY A 53 -10.59 3.31 -7.47
C GLY A 53 -10.21 3.86 -8.86
N ALA A 54 -9.46 3.09 -9.64
CA ALA A 54 -9.14 3.45 -11.03
C ALA A 54 -10.40 3.58 -11.90
N LYS A 55 -11.33 2.62 -11.80
CA LYS A 55 -12.61 2.69 -12.53
C LYS A 55 -13.43 3.92 -12.14
N MET A 56 -13.48 4.26 -10.85
CA MET A 56 -14.19 5.44 -10.36
C MET A 56 -13.60 6.74 -10.93
N MET A 57 -12.28 6.83 -11.01
CA MET A 57 -11.57 8.03 -11.48
C MET A 57 -11.51 8.18 -13.00
N ASN A 58 -11.70 7.11 -13.76
CA ASN A 58 -11.77 7.15 -15.23
C ASN A 58 -13.17 7.48 -15.79
N ASN A 59 -14.18 7.67 -14.92
CA ASN A 59 -15.51 8.09 -15.35
C ASN A 59 -15.54 9.54 -15.85
N LYS A 60 -16.47 9.87 -16.75
CA LYS A 60 -16.66 11.23 -17.31
C LYS A 60 -16.68 12.34 -16.25
N LYS A 61 -17.29 12.08 -15.08
CA LYS A 61 -17.36 13.02 -13.95
C LYS A 61 -16.00 13.42 -13.37
N ASN A 62 -14.96 12.60 -13.56
CA ASN A 62 -13.63 12.76 -12.97
C ASN A 62 -12.52 12.99 -14.02
N GLN A 63 -12.88 13.28 -15.27
CA GLN A 63 -11.91 13.47 -16.36
C GLN A 63 -10.87 14.54 -16.03
N ASN A 64 -11.30 15.66 -15.44
CA ASN A 64 -10.47 16.81 -15.08
C ASN A 64 -9.70 16.65 -13.75
N ALA A 65 -9.80 15.50 -13.07
CA ALA A 65 -9.00 15.26 -11.87
C ALA A 65 -7.51 15.16 -12.22
N SER A 66 -6.65 15.75 -11.39
CA SER A 66 -5.19 15.67 -11.53
C SER A 66 -4.70 14.21 -11.48
N PRO A 67 -3.59 13.89 -12.14
CA PRO A 67 -2.94 12.57 -12.02
C PRO A 67 -2.75 12.13 -10.57
N LEU A 68 -2.33 13.04 -9.68
CA LEU A 68 -2.12 12.74 -8.26
C LEU A 68 -3.44 12.43 -7.54
N LYS A 69 -4.50 13.19 -7.79
CA LYS A 69 -5.83 12.89 -7.23
C LYS A 69 -6.33 11.53 -7.69
N LYS A 70 -6.14 11.18 -8.97
CA LYS A 70 -6.49 9.86 -9.50
C LYS A 70 -5.72 8.74 -8.81
N ALA A 71 -4.41 8.93 -8.61
CA ALA A 71 -3.55 7.97 -7.91
C ALA A 71 -3.89 7.80 -6.42
N LEU A 72 -4.16 8.89 -5.70
CA LEU A 72 -4.55 8.86 -4.27
C LEU A 72 -5.88 8.16 -4.03
N VAL A 73 -6.80 8.30 -4.97
CA VAL A 73 -8.07 7.56 -4.94
C VAL A 73 -7.82 6.10 -5.30
N ALA A 74 -7.09 5.78 -6.38
CA ALA A 74 -6.80 4.40 -6.74
C ALA A 74 -6.08 3.63 -5.61
N SER A 75 -5.18 4.27 -4.87
CA SER A 75 -4.49 3.65 -3.73
C SER A 75 -5.35 3.49 -2.47
N GLY A 76 -6.53 4.14 -2.42
CA GLY A 76 -7.39 4.18 -1.24
C GLY A 76 -6.95 5.17 -0.15
N PHE A 77 -5.91 5.99 -0.39
CA PHE A 77 -5.42 6.98 0.58
C PHE A 77 -6.38 8.16 0.75
N SER A 78 -7.10 8.56 -0.31
CA SER A 78 -7.99 9.72 -0.28
C SER A 78 -9.26 9.57 0.59
N VAL A 79 -9.58 8.35 1.07
CA VAL A 79 -10.81 8.10 1.86
C VAL A 79 -10.64 8.47 3.34
N ALA A 80 -9.41 8.59 3.84
CA ALA A 80 -9.14 8.90 5.25
C ALA A 80 -9.36 10.39 5.62
N GLY A 81 -9.66 11.27 4.66
CA GLY A 81 -9.94 12.70 4.89
C GLY A 81 -8.73 13.56 5.29
N SER A 82 -7.73 12.97 5.95
CA SER A 82 -6.51 13.64 6.44
C SER A 82 -5.38 13.74 5.40
N ILE A 83 -5.35 12.83 4.42
CA ILE A 83 -4.34 12.79 3.36
C ILE A 83 -4.94 13.38 2.08
N THR A 84 -4.66 14.66 1.85
CA THR A 84 -5.10 15.39 0.65
C THR A 84 -3.97 15.54 -0.35
N GLU A 85 -4.32 15.82 -1.60
CA GLU A 85 -3.35 16.12 -2.67
C GLU A 85 -2.37 17.22 -2.26
N LYS A 86 -2.88 18.29 -1.62
CA LYS A 86 -2.08 19.39 -1.10
C LYS A 86 -1.04 18.91 -0.09
N VAL A 87 -1.46 18.12 0.91
CA VAL A 87 -0.53 17.60 1.95
C VAL A 87 0.58 16.75 1.33
N ILE A 88 0.27 15.95 0.31
CA ILE A 88 1.27 15.11 -0.36
C ILE A 88 2.25 15.98 -1.16
N LYS A 89 1.77 16.97 -1.92
CA LYS A 89 2.63 17.89 -2.67
C LYS A 89 3.53 18.70 -1.75
N ASP A 90 2.96 19.29 -0.70
CA ASP A 90 3.70 20.14 0.23
C ASP A 90 4.83 19.35 0.92
N LYS A 91 4.58 18.10 1.32
CA LYS A 91 5.54 17.28 2.09
C LYS A 91 6.46 16.42 1.24
N TYR A 92 6.04 16.00 0.05
CA TYR A 92 6.72 14.97 -0.73
C TYR A 92 6.96 15.38 -2.19
N HIS A 93 7.47 16.59 -2.39
CA HIS A 93 7.92 17.09 -3.69
C HIS A 93 9.40 16.76 -3.93
N GLY A 94 9.80 16.73 -5.21
CA GLY A 94 11.17 16.53 -5.66
C GLY A 94 11.75 15.20 -5.16
N ALA A 95 12.94 15.27 -4.57
CA ALA A 95 13.64 14.09 -4.06
C ALA A 95 12.85 13.33 -2.98
N ALA A 96 11.96 13.99 -2.23
CA ALA A 96 11.17 13.35 -1.18
C ALA A 96 10.07 12.43 -1.74
N SER A 97 9.61 12.65 -2.98
CA SER A 97 8.60 11.79 -3.64
C SER A 97 9.08 10.34 -3.81
N LYS A 98 10.39 10.15 -3.90
CA LYS A 98 11.05 8.83 -4.03
C LYS A 98 10.70 7.88 -2.88
N VAL A 99 10.33 8.39 -1.70
CA VAL A 99 9.94 7.56 -0.55
C VAL A 99 8.78 6.61 -0.86
N PHE A 100 7.83 7.03 -1.72
CA PHE A 100 6.68 6.21 -2.12
C PHE A 100 7.08 4.97 -2.94
N LEU A 101 8.29 4.95 -3.51
CA LEU A 101 8.83 3.81 -4.22
C LEU A 101 9.88 3.07 -3.37
N PHE A 102 10.86 3.78 -2.84
CA PHE A 102 12.01 3.12 -2.19
C PHE A 102 11.69 2.55 -0.82
N ALA A 103 10.81 3.18 -0.02
CA ALA A 103 10.48 2.64 1.30
C ALA A 103 9.86 1.23 1.22
N PRO A 104 8.81 0.97 0.41
CA PRO A 104 8.27 -0.38 0.29
C PRO A 104 9.25 -1.36 -0.38
N VAL A 105 10.09 -0.90 -1.32
CA VAL A 105 11.13 -1.75 -1.94
C VAL A 105 12.23 -2.15 -0.95
N ALA A 106 12.68 -1.22 -0.11
CA ALA A 106 13.65 -1.51 0.95
C ALA A 106 13.07 -2.48 1.99
N ALA A 107 11.80 -2.29 2.38
CA ALA A 107 11.10 -3.21 3.26
C ALA A 107 10.95 -4.61 2.65
N LEU A 108 10.62 -4.70 1.36
CA LEU A 108 10.60 -5.95 0.61
C LEU A 108 11.95 -6.67 0.64
N ALA A 109 13.03 -5.96 0.31
CA ALA A 109 14.38 -6.52 0.30
C ALA A 109 14.80 -7.01 1.69
N LEU A 110 14.52 -6.22 2.73
CA LEU A 110 14.81 -6.58 4.12
C LEU A 110 14.04 -7.83 4.55
N CYS A 111 12.72 -7.86 4.34
CA CYS A 111 11.88 -9.01 4.71
C CYS A 111 12.27 -10.27 3.93
N ALA A 112 12.58 -10.15 2.63
CA ALA A 112 13.04 -11.26 1.81
C ALA A 112 14.36 -11.84 2.31
N THR A 113 15.32 -10.96 2.63
CA THR A 113 16.63 -11.36 3.15
C THR A 113 16.49 -12.07 4.49
N GLN A 114 15.70 -11.50 5.41
CA GLN A 114 15.49 -12.08 6.73
C GLN A 114 14.72 -13.40 6.67
N PHE A 115 13.74 -13.52 5.78
CA PHE A 115 13.04 -14.79 5.58
C PHE A 115 13.97 -15.87 5.00
N ALA A 116 14.83 -15.52 4.04
CA ALA A 116 15.80 -16.45 3.47
C ALA A 116 16.84 -16.95 4.50
N LEU A 117 17.18 -16.13 5.50
CA LEU A 117 18.16 -16.47 6.53
C LEU A 117 17.56 -17.14 7.76
N GLY A 118 16.33 -16.77 8.15
CA GLY A 118 15.71 -17.19 9.42
C GLY A 118 14.43 -18.01 9.29
N THR A 119 13.84 -18.13 8.10
CA THR A 119 12.57 -18.84 7.82
C THR A 119 11.37 -18.50 8.71
N GLU A 120 11.48 -17.48 9.57
CA GLU A 120 10.42 -17.08 10.47
C GLU A 120 9.20 -16.55 9.69
N PRO A 121 7.98 -17.09 9.91
CA PRO A 121 6.82 -16.77 9.09
C PRO A 121 6.39 -15.30 9.11
N TYR A 122 6.69 -14.56 10.18
CA TYR A 122 6.38 -13.13 10.24
C TYR A 122 7.21 -12.29 9.26
N TRP A 123 8.41 -12.74 8.85
CA TRP A 123 9.17 -12.08 7.78
C TRP A 123 8.51 -12.30 6.41
N LEU A 124 7.97 -13.49 6.16
CA LEU A 124 7.19 -13.76 4.96
C LEU A 124 5.91 -12.91 4.93
N LEU A 125 5.21 -12.78 6.06
CA LEU A 125 4.05 -11.89 6.17
C LEU A 125 4.46 -10.42 5.95
N GLY A 126 5.58 -9.98 6.54
CA GLY A 126 6.15 -8.65 6.34
C GLY A 126 6.49 -8.36 4.87
N LEU A 127 6.99 -9.35 4.13
CA LEU A 127 7.22 -9.27 2.69
C LEU A 127 5.91 -9.01 1.94
N LEU A 128 4.85 -9.77 2.23
CA LEU A 128 3.54 -9.62 1.57
C LEU A 128 2.86 -8.28 1.91
N ILE A 129 3.00 -7.82 3.16
CA ILE A 129 2.56 -6.48 3.58
C ILE A 129 3.31 -5.40 2.78
N SER A 130 4.63 -5.53 2.64
CA SER A 130 5.47 -4.59 1.89
C SER A 130 5.10 -4.56 0.40
N ALA A 131 4.79 -5.71 -0.19
CA ALA A 131 4.27 -5.80 -1.56
C ALA A 131 2.92 -5.09 -1.71
N SER A 132 2.02 -5.21 -0.72
CA SER A 132 0.75 -4.48 -0.71
C SER A 132 0.96 -2.96 -0.64
N PHE A 133 1.92 -2.50 0.18
CA PHE A 133 2.27 -1.08 0.22
C PHE A 133 2.87 -0.59 -1.09
N PHE A 134 3.73 -1.39 -1.73
CA PHE A 134 4.27 -1.06 -3.05
C PHE A 134 3.15 -0.83 -4.07
N LEU A 135 2.18 -1.75 -4.16
CA LEU A 135 1.03 -1.61 -5.06
C LEU A 135 0.20 -0.36 -4.76
N ALA A 136 0.07 0.02 -3.49
CA ALA A 136 -0.68 1.21 -3.10
C ALA A 136 0.09 2.52 -3.38
N MET A 137 1.41 2.54 -3.17
CA MET A 137 2.22 3.76 -3.21
C MET A 137 2.83 4.04 -4.59
N GLN A 138 3.10 3.02 -5.40
CA GLN A 138 3.68 3.18 -6.74
C GLN A 138 2.87 4.12 -7.65
N PRO A 139 1.51 4.06 -7.71
CA PRO A 139 0.74 5.00 -8.51
C PRO A 139 0.92 6.46 -8.07
N ILE A 140 1.10 6.70 -6.77
CA ILE A 140 1.32 8.03 -6.19
C ILE A 140 2.67 8.57 -6.65
N TYR A 141 3.72 7.75 -6.56
CA TYR A 141 5.05 8.10 -7.06
C TYR A 141 5.03 8.48 -8.55
N ILE A 142 4.42 7.64 -9.39
CA ILE A 142 4.34 7.89 -10.84
C ILE A 142 3.55 9.18 -11.13
N ALA A 143 2.49 9.45 -10.37
CA ALA A 143 1.71 10.66 -10.55
C ALA A 143 2.48 11.92 -10.15
N LEU A 144 3.23 11.88 -9.04
CA LEU A 144 4.11 12.98 -8.62
C LEU A 144 5.18 13.28 -9.66
N GLN A 145 5.85 12.25 -10.17
CA GLN A 145 6.87 12.40 -11.22
C GLN A 145 6.31 12.99 -12.52
N LYS A 146 5.09 12.60 -12.91
CA LYS A 146 4.41 13.19 -14.07
C LYS A 146 4.10 14.66 -13.86
N GLU A 147 3.60 15.05 -12.70
CA GLU A 147 3.28 16.44 -12.42
C GLU A 147 4.53 17.32 -12.31
N GLU A 148 5.65 16.79 -11.80
CA GLU A 148 6.96 17.48 -11.80
C GLU A 148 7.52 17.69 -13.21
N SER A 149 7.29 16.75 -14.13
CA SER A 149 7.78 16.86 -15.52
C SER A 149 6.99 17.87 -16.39
N ILE A 150 5.82 18.31 -15.91
CA ILE A 150 4.91 19.22 -16.64
C ILE A 150 5.06 20.67 -16.13
N ALA A 151 5.67 20.87 -14.95
CA ALA A 151 5.91 22.17 -14.33
C ALA A 151 7.30 22.73 -14.70
#